data_AF-E1ZK77-F1
#
_entry.id   AF-E1ZK77-F1
#
_cell.length_a   1.000
_cell.length_b   1.000
_cell.length_c   1.000
_cell.angle_alpha   90.00
_cell.angle_beta   90.00
_cell.angle_gamma   90.00
#
_symmetry.space_group_name_H-M   'P 1'
#
loop_
_entity.id
_entity.type
_entity.pdbx_description
1 polymer ?
#
loop_
_entity_poly.entity_id
_entity_poly.type
_entity_poly.pdbx_seq_one_letter_code
_entity_poly.pdbx_strand_id
1 'polypeptide(L)' 'MLFVLLKERTRLHGEKSMYRAAQQRMPDPSRLTKVRKSMNRIKQVLSERLKEHEDPTIRMELKAFIDGM' A
#
# COMPACT_ATOMS: atom_id res chain seq x y z
N MET A 1 7.22 5.55 7.68
CA MET A 1 7.20 4.13 7.23
C MET A 1 6.20 3.89 6.09
N LEU A 2 4.92 4.29 6.24
CA LEU A 2 3.91 4.09 5.19
C LEU A 2 4.20 4.84 3.87
N PHE A 3 4.54 6.14 3.95
CA PHE A 3 4.86 6.94 2.76
C PHE A 3 6.01 6.35 1.92
N VAL A 4 6.94 5.65 2.56
CA VAL A 4 8.03 4.94 1.88
C VAL A 4 7.49 3.77 1.06
N LEU A 5 6.57 2.97 1.61
CA LEU A 5 5.92 1.87 0.89
C LEU A 5 5.03 2.37 -0.26
N LEU A 6 4.35 3.51 -0.05
CA LEU A 6 3.54 4.14 -1.09
C LEU A 6 4.40 4.61 -2.27
N LYS A 7 5.50 5.31 -1.98
CA LYS A 7 6.46 5.79 -2.98
C LYS A 7 7.11 4.62 -3.72
N GLU A 8 7.49 3.56 -3.01
CA GLU A 8 8.05 2.34 -3.61
C GLU A 8 7.03 1.62 -4.50
N ARG A 9 5.77 1.50 -4.08
CA ARG A 9 4.70 0.93 -4.92
C ARG A 9 4.53 1.72 -6.21
N THR A 10 4.48 3.06 -6.13
CA THR A 10 4.34 3.94 -7.29
C THR A 10 5.52 3.77 -8.24
N ARG A 11 6.76 3.74 -7.70
CA ARG A 11 7.98 3.50 -8.48
C ARG A 11 7.92 2.16 -9.21
N LEU A 12 7.60 1.07 -8.50
CA LEU A 12 7.51 -0.27 -9.07
C LEU A 12 6.40 -0.42 -10.12
N HIS A 13 5.28 0.30 -9.96
CA HIS A 13 4.23 0.33 -10.98
C HIS A 13 4.69 1.07 -12.24
N GLY A 14 5.38 2.21 -12.09
CA GLY A 14 5.99 2.91 -13.22
C GLY A 14 7.00 2.04 -13.96
N GLU A 15 7.90 1.40 -13.22
CA GLU A 15 8.91 0.47 -13.75
C GLU A 15 8.26 -0.70 -14.49
N LYS A 16 7.21 -1.33 -13.90
CA LYS A 16 6.45 -2.40 -14.56
C LYS A 16 5.79 -1.94 -15.86
N SER A 17 5.24 -0.73 -15.89
CA SER A 17 4.65 -0.15 -17.11
C SER A 17 5.70 0.10 -18.19
N MET A 18 6.89 0.61 -17.82
CA MET A 18 8.01 0.79 -18.75
C MET A 18 8.46 -0.53 -19.37
N TYR A 19 8.69 -1.56 -18.55
CA TYR A 19 9.07 -2.88 -19.06
C TYR A 19 7.98 -3.49 -19.97
N ARG A 20 6.70 -3.32 -19.61
CA ARG A 20 5.58 -3.75 -20.47
C ARG A 20 5.58 -3.03 -21.81
N ALA A 21 5.81 -1.71 -21.83
CA ALA A 21 5.89 -0.93 -23.06
C ALA A 21 7.08 -1.37 -23.94
N ALA A 22 8.20 -1.75 -23.32
CA ALA A 22 9.36 -2.30 -24.01
C ALA A 22 9.23 -3.79 -24.41
N GLN A 23 8.06 -4.42 -24.18
CA GLN A 23 7.84 -5.88 -24.33
C GLN A 23 8.86 -6.75 -23.57
N GLN A 24 9.44 -6.20 -22.50
CA GLN A 24 10.41 -6.88 -21.64
C GLN A 24 9.75 -7.32 -20.34
N ARG A 25 10.31 -8.37 -19.73
CA ARG A 25 9.87 -8.82 -18.41
C ARG A 25 10.57 -8.01 -17.34
N MET A 26 9.79 -7.47 -16.39
CA MET A 26 10.34 -6.77 -15.24
C MET A 26 11.26 -7.70 -14.44
N PRO A 27 12.48 -7.26 -14.09
CA PRO A 27 13.34 -7.97 -13.16
C PRO A 27 12.73 -7.93 -11.75
N ASP A 28 12.73 -9.08 -11.06
CA ASP A 28 12.18 -9.27 -9.72
C ASP A 28 10.72 -8.78 -9.48
N PRO A 29 9.70 -9.45 -10.04
CA PRO A 29 8.30 -9.17 -9.73
C PRO A 29 7.93 -9.46 -8.26
N SER A 30 8.77 -10.17 -7.49
CA SER A 30 8.50 -10.50 -6.09
C SER A 30 8.45 -9.27 -5.20
N ARG A 31 9.16 -8.20 -5.59
CA ARG A 31 9.24 -6.94 -4.86
C ARG A 31 7.89 -6.23 -4.75
N LEU A 32 7.08 -6.28 -5.82
CA LEU A 32 5.71 -5.76 -5.82
C LEU A 32 4.83 -6.48 -4.80
N THR A 33 4.99 -7.81 -4.71
CA THR A 33 4.26 -8.66 -3.76
C THR A 33 4.70 -8.39 -2.32
N LYS A 34 6.00 -8.18 -2.07
CA LYS A 34 6.52 -7.83 -0.74
C LYS A 34 5.96 -6.49 -0.25
N VAL A 35 5.98 -5.45 -1.11
CA VAL A 35 5.40 -4.13 -0.78
C VAL A 35 3.91 -4.25 -0.48
N ARG A 36 3.15 -4.99 -1.29
CA ARG A 36 1.71 -5.24 -1.02
C ARG A 36 1.48 -5.94 0.32
N LYS A 37 2.26 -6.97 0.65
CA LYS A 37 2.15 -7.69 1.93
C LYS A 37 2.43 -6.77 3.12
N SER A 38 3.48 -5.96 3.05
CA SER A 38 3.81 -4.99 4.10
C SER A 38 2.71 -3.93 4.26
N MET A 39 2.18 -3.39 3.15
CA MET A 39 1.05 -2.46 3.20
C MET A 39 -0.21 -3.09 3.81
N ASN A 40 -0.53 -4.33 3.44
CA ASN A 40 -1.67 -5.06 4.01
C ASN A 40 -1.50 -5.31 5.51
N ARG A 41 -0.28 -5.58 5.99
CA ARG A 41 -0.02 -5.73 7.42
C ARG A 41 -0.28 -4.43 8.18
N ILE A 42 0.10 -3.29 7.61
CA ILE A 42 -0.20 -1.97 8.19
C ILE A 42 -1.70 -1.70 8.15
N LYS A 43 -2.40 -2.00 7.04
CA LYS A 43 -3.87 -1.90 6.95
C LYS A 43 -4.55 -2.70 8.05
N GLN A 44 -4.08 -3.92 8.30
CA GLN A 44 -4.62 -4.79 9.34
C GLN A 44 -4.46 -4.13 10.72
N VAL A 45 -3.27 -3.67 11.07
CA VAL A 45 -3.02 -3.00 12.36
C VAL A 45 -3.88 -1.74 12.52
N LEU A 46 -4.02 -0.93 11.47
CA LEU A 46 -4.89 0.25 11.50
C LEU A 46 -6.37 -0.12 11.64
N SER A 47 -6.80 -1.22 11.02
CA SER A 47 -8.17 -1.73 11.09
C SER A 47 -8.48 -2.33 12.47
N GLU A 48 -7.49 -2.93 13.13
CA GLU A 48 -7.59 -3.40 14.52
C GLU A 48 -7.75 -2.21 15.47
N ARG A 49 -6.90 -1.19 15.36
CA ARG A 49 -7.00 0.06 16.14
C ARG A 49 -8.32 0.80 15.90
N LEU A 50 -8.84 0.78 14.67
CA LEU A 50 -10.12 1.38 14.34
C LEU A 50 -11.29 0.81 15.17
N LYS A 51 -11.22 -0.47 15.57
CA LYS A 51 -12.25 -1.11 16.39
C LYS A 51 -12.18 -0.69 17.86
N GLU A 52 -11.02 -0.22 18.31
CA GLU A 52 -10.79 0.22 19.69
C GLU A 52 -11.22 1.68 19.91
N HIS A 53 -11.38 2.47 18.85
CA HIS A 53 -11.83 3.86 18.95
C HIS A 53 -13.37 3.95 18.99
N GLU A 54 -13.90 4.52 20.08
CA GLU A 54 -15.33 4.84 20.22
C GLU A 54 -15.75 6.08 19.43
N ASP A 55 -14.83 7.03 19.22
CA ASP A 55 -15.11 8.29 18.53
C ASP A 55 -15.40 8.11 17.03
N PRO A 56 -16.60 8.52 16.55
CA PRO A 56 -17.00 8.32 15.16
C PRO A 56 -16.17 9.15 14.18
N THR A 57 -15.68 10.33 14.59
CA THR A 57 -14.86 11.22 13.77
C THR A 57 -13.49 10.60 13.49
N ILE A 58 -12.82 10.10 14.53
CA ILE A 58 -11.54 9.41 14.41
C ILE A 58 -11.69 8.15 13.56
N ARG A 59 -12.80 7.43 13.71
CA ARG A 59 -13.11 6.28 12.86
C ARG A 59 -13.25 6.65 11.39
N MET A 60 -13.92 7.75 11.06
CA MET A 60 -14.09 8.20 9.69
C MET A 60 -12.75 8.59 9.05
N GLU A 61 -11.90 9.34 9.77
CA GLU A 61 -10.58 9.75 9.31
C GLU A 61 -9.63 8.55 9.10
N LEU A 62 -9.55 7.63 10.06
CA LEU A 62 -8.74 6.41 9.91
C LEU A 62 -9.26 5.55 8.76
N LYS A 63 -10.58 5.43 8.59
CA LYS A 63 -11.15 4.67 7.48
C LYS A 63 -10.79 5.31 6.13
N ALA A 64 -10.92 6.62 6.00
CA ALA A 64 -10.52 7.34 4.78
C ALA A 64 -9.02 7.17 4.48
N PHE A 65 -8.19 7.19 5.53
CA PHE A 65 -6.76 6.92 5.41
C PHE A 65 -6.47 5.49 4.95
N ILE A 66 -7.17 4.48 5.49
CA ILE A 66 -7.01 3.07 5.08
C ILE A 66 -7.45 2.83 3.63
N ASP A 67 -8.54 3.48 3.22
CA ASP A 67 -9.12 3.37 1.87
C ASP A 67 -8.23 4.09 0.82
N GLY A 68 -7.55 5.18 1.20
CA GLY A 68 -6.61 5.91 0.36
C GLY A 68 -5.24 5.24 0.17
N MET A 69 -4.94 4.19 0.94
CA MET A 69 -3.69 3.41 0.81
C MET A 69 -3.76 2.39 -0.30
#